data_AF-A0A7S1BHD5-F1
#
_entry.id   AF-A0A7S1BHD5-F1
#
_cell.length_a   1.000
_cell.length_b   1.000
_cell.length_c   1.000
_cell.angle_alpha   90.00
_cell.angle_beta   90.00
_cell.angle_gamma   90.00
#
_symmetry.space_group_name_H-M   'P 1'
#
loop_
_entity.id
_entity.type
_entity.pdbx_description
1 polymer ?
#
loop_
_entity_poly.entity_id
_entity_poly.type
_entity_poly.pdbx_seq_one_letter_code
_entity_poly.pdbx_strand_id
1 'polypeptide(L)'
;GAFHVQAWTLKKDPELLPLLVRRRREQEHPWTVVNISQDAAHFSKFVNVSSKSSKSVLLLIQYHVSVQERQVYVQMRTDMPRGTFFLTKDSRMRSTSPLVQAMIKNVKRRDQECARALESRSSLIHEMILANRTAQAEEEEAGKNNEERMERKHMPLPSKRMNGKETEAHLTRLLKYSTRLTKKLRFFRDLPAANDILFAMTESFLLSKFFYCGAKLNTTRDSIGGNGPGTWYVYDLMGVVSLLHLADTDVVEDGIGSRRLQFYSFGVGDLYSTKLDSDSDDESSAAEDTDLGDVAVFAEEILKEHRLSFARAAGLFSRTCDIGSMHPADFSHCLSYCTQTIIAMSFVLPIPENTNVLLQQLLDSILSPVQDGYFYFNHDPADDDKFVDEEIKYALKDIETKRSEKAGIDDEADECADDANPTNDADPTDDVDPTVDADPTEDDDPTDDANPSKA
;
A
#
# COMPACT_ATOMS: atom_id res chain seq x y z
N GLY A 1 -36.62 -41.44 8.72
CA GLY A 1 -35.81 -41.08 9.89
C GLY A 1 -36.03 -39.62 10.20
N ALA A 2 -35.96 -39.20 11.47
CA ALA A 2 -35.84 -37.77 11.77
C ALA A 2 -34.40 -37.35 11.42
N PHE A 3 -34.23 -36.72 10.27
CA PHE A 3 -32.94 -36.20 9.82
C PHE A 3 -32.79 -34.77 10.33
N HIS A 4 -31.67 -34.47 10.97
CA HIS A 4 -31.32 -33.09 11.24
C HIS A 4 -30.52 -32.56 10.07
N VAL A 5 -31.12 -31.63 9.33
CA VAL A 5 -30.53 -31.01 8.14
C VAL A 5 -30.30 -29.53 8.44
N GLN A 6 -29.07 -29.08 8.27
CA GLN A 6 -28.74 -27.66 8.21
C GLN A 6 -28.16 -27.32 6.84
N ALA A 7 -28.46 -26.13 6.36
CA ALA A 7 -27.91 -25.62 5.12
C ALA A 7 -27.58 -24.13 5.23
N TRP A 8 -26.62 -23.70 4.43
CA TRP A 8 -26.27 -22.29 4.26
C TRP A 8 -25.73 -22.05 2.84
N THR A 9 -25.77 -20.80 2.42
CA THR A 9 -25.24 -20.35 1.13
C THR A 9 -24.01 -19.49 1.34
N LEU A 10 -23.08 -19.58 0.40
CA LEU A 10 -21.84 -18.82 0.34
C LEU A 10 -21.79 -18.11 -1.02
N LYS A 11 -21.12 -16.95 -1.07
CA LYS A 11 -20.87 -16.26 -2.35
C LYS A 11 -20.02 -17.16 -3.25
N LYS A 12 -20.33 -17.18 -4.55
CA LYS A 12 -19.55 -17.95 -5.52
C LYS A 12 -18.18 -17.32 -5.71
N ASP A 13 -17.16 -18.15 -5.59
CA ASP A 13 -15.77 -17.85 -5.90
C ASP A 13 -15.14 -19.14 -6.48
N PRO A 14 -14.36 -19.07 -7.57
CA PRO A 14 -13.78 -20.26 -8.20
C PRO A 14 -12.82 -21.03 -7.29
N GLU A 15 -12.18 -20.38 -6.32
CA GLU A 15 -11.23 -21.00 -5.40
C GLU A 15 -11.91 -21.61 -4.16
N LEU A 16 -13.18 -21.28 -3.90
CA LEU A 16 -13.88 -21.67 -2.68
C LEU A 16 -14.06 -23.19 -2.57
N LEU A 17 -14.54 -23.87 -3.62
CA LEU A 17 -14.74 -25.33 -3.56
C LEU A 17 -13.40 -26.08 -3.38
N PRO A 18 -12.35 -25.83 -4.18
CA PRO A 18 -11.02 -26.42 -3.95
C PRO A 18 -10.49 -26.18 -2.54
N LEU A 19 -10.66 -24.97 -2.01
CA LEU A 19 -10.20 -24.61 -0.66
C LEU A 19 -10.96 -25.39 0.43
N LEU A 20 -12.29 -25.46 0.34
CA LEU A 20 -13.11 -26.26 1.26
C LEU A 20 -12.73 -27.74 1.20
N VAL A 21 -12.51 -28.27 -0.02
CA VAL A 21 -12.10 -29.67 -0.22
C VAL A 21 -10.75 -29.95 0.42
N ARG A 22 -9.74 -29.14 0.12
CA ARG A 22 -8.38 -29.25 0.70
C ARG A 22 -8.46 -29.25 2.23
N ARG A 23 -9.18 -28.28 2.80
CA ARG A 23 -9.27 -28.12 4.25
C ARG A 23 -10.05 -29.22 4.97
N ARG A 24 -11.08 -29.81 4.36
CA ARG A 24 -11.76 -30.97 4.95
C ARG A 24 -10.88 -32.22 4.99
N ARG A 25 -9.85 -32.30 4.13
CA ARG A 25 -8.87 -33.39 4.10
C ARG A 25 -7.70 -33.18 5.06
N GLU A 26 -7.29 -31.94 5.30
CA GLU A 26 -6.14 -31.59 6.15
C GLU A 26 -6.44 -31.45 7.66
N GLN A 27 -7.71 -31.44 8.05
CA GLN A 27 -8.08 -31.37 9.48
C GLN A 27 -7.49 -32.55 10.29
N GLU A 28 -7.08 -32.29 11.53
CA GLU A 28 -6.57 -33.29 12.51
C GLU A 28 -7.47 -34.53 12.62
N HIS A 29 -8.77 -34.34 12.42
CA HIS A 29 -9.75 -35.41 12.26
C HIS A 29 -10.41 -35.28 10.89
N PRO A 30 -9.79 -35.83 9.84
CA PRO A 30 -10.16 -35.54 8.46
C PRO A 30 -11.53 -36.12 8.15
N TRP A 31 -12.24 -35.44 7.27
CA TRP A 31 -13.47 -35.98 6.72
C TRP A 31 -13.15 -37.05 5.69
N THR A 32 -13.91 -38.14 5.69
CA THR A 32 -13.83 -39.14 4.64
C THR A 32 -14.47 -38.56 3.38
N VAL A 33 -13.70 -38.48 2.30
CA VAL A 33 -14.20 -38.07 1.00
C VAL A 33 -15.09 -39.19 0.45
N VAL A 34 -16.35 -38.86 0.14
CA VAL A 34 -17.31 -39.78 -0.49
C VAL A 34 -17.30 -39.59 -2.00
N ASN A 35 -17.35 -38.34 -2.46
CA ASN A 35 -17.34 -37.99 -3.89
C ASN A 35 -16.78 -36.57 -4.09
N ILE A 36 -16.04 -36.34 -5.16
CA ILE A 36 -15.59 -35.01 -5.61
C ILE A 36 -15.82 -34.92 -7.11
N SER A 37 -16.40 -33.81 -7.54
CA SER A 37 -16.63 -33.45 -8.94
C SER A 37 -16.25 -31.97 -9.13
N GLN A 38 -16.33 -31.46 -10.36
CA GLN A 38 -16.01 -30.07 -10.66
C GLN A 38 -16.90 -29.08 -9.91
N ASP A 39 -18.19 -29.40 -9.74
CA ASP A 39 -19.17 -28.49 -9.14
C ASP A 39 -19.69 -28.97 -7.78
N ALA A 40 -19.23 -30.10 -7.26
CA ALA A 40 -19.71 -30.61 -5.98
C ALA A 40 -18.71 -31.49 -5.27
N ALA A 41 -18.78 -31.49 -3.94
CA ALA A 41 -18.02 -32.39 -3.08
C ALA A 41 -18.88 -32.91 -1.92
N HIS A 42 -18.72 -34.20 -1.62
CA HIS A 42 -19.44 -34.90 -0.56
C HIS A 42 -18.45 -35.56 0.38
N PHE A 43 -18.64 -35.29 1.67
CA PHE A 43 -17.81 -35.76 2.76
C PHE A 43 -18.67 -36.44 3.82
N SER A 44 -18.07 -37.36 4.57
CA SER A 44 -18.69 -38.03 5.71
C SER A 44 -17.76 -38.10 6.89
N LYS A 45 -18.28 -37.98 8.10
CA LYS A 45 -17.53 -38.08 9.35
C LYS A 45 -18.36 -38.76 10.41
N PHE A 46 -17.77 -39.73 11.10
CA PHE A 46 -18.37 -40.35 12.27
C PHE A 46 -18.00 -39.55 13.52
N VAL A 47 -18.99 -39.21 14.35
CA VAL A 47 -18.82 -38.48 15.60
C VAL A 47 -19.34 -39.34 16.74
N ASN A 48 -18.46 -39.70 17.67
CA ASN A 48 -18.85 -40.41 18.87
C ASN A 48 -19.40 -39.41 19.89
N VAL A 49 -20.69 -39.54 20.21
CA VAL A 49 -21.33 -38.81 21.29
C VAL A 49 -21.45 -39.74 22.49
N SER A 50 -20.55 -39.57 23.46
CA SER A 50 -20.69 -40.21 24.77
C SER A 50 -21.52 -39.32 25.68
N SER A 51 -22.48 -39.92 26.39
CA SER A 51 -23.15 -39.30 27.52
C SER A 51 -22.61 -39.92 28.80
N LYS A 52 -22.52 -39.15 29.88
CA LYS A 52 -22.04 -39.62 31.20
C LYS A 52 -22.82 -40.85 31.72
N SER A 53 -24.02 -41.11 31.22
CA SER A 53 -24.92 -42.17 31.69
C SER A 53 -25.29 -43.24 30.65
N SER A 54 -24.84 -43.15 29.40
CA SER A 54 -25.27 -44.09 28.34
C SER A 54 -24.12 -44.56 27.46
N LYS A 55 -24.31 -45.73 26.82
CA LYS A 55 -23.43 -46.23 25.76
C LYS A 55 -23.18 -45.15 24.71
N SER A 56 -21.94 -45.04 24.24
CA SER A 56 -21.55 -44.16 23.14
C SER A 56 -22.45 -44.37 21.93
N VAL A 57 -23.01 -43.28 21.40
CA VAL A 57 -23.77 -43.29 20.15
C VAL A 57 -22.87 -42.74 19.05
N LEU A 58 -22.66 -43.54 18.00
CA LEU A 58 -21.88 -43.10 16.83
C LEU A 58 -22.81 -42.41 15.83
N LEU A 59 -22.63 -41.12 15.60
CA LEU A 59 -23.42 -40.34 14.64
C LEU A 59 -22.67 -40.25 13.31
N LEU A 60 -23.39 -40.42 12.19
CA LEU A 60 -22.85 -40.13 10.87
C LEU A 60 -23.23 -38.70 10.48
N ILE A 61 -22.24 -37.88 10.17
CA ILE A 61 -22.41 -36.52 9.66
C ILE A 61 -21.99 -36.51 8.21
N GLN A 62 -22.89 -36.12 7.32
CA GLN A 62 -22.65 -35.90 5.91
C GLN A 62 -22.53 -34.40 5.64
N TYR A 63 -21.51 -33.98 4.90
CA TYR A 63 -21.27 -32.60 4.50
C TYR A 63 -21.18 -32.54 2.98
N HIS A 64 -22.13 -31.84 2.37
CA HIS A 64 -22.30 -31.74 0.92
C HIS A 64 -22.16 -30.28 0.50
N VAL A 65 -21.29 -30.02 -0.47
CA VAL A 65 -21.08 -28.71 -1.08
C VAL A 65 -21.38 -28.82 -2.55
N SER A 66 -22.16 -27.89 -3.09
CA SER A 66 -22.45 -27.80 -4.53
C SER A 66 -22.39 -26.36 -5.01
N VAL A 67 -21.62 -26.12 -6.06
CA VAL A 67 -21.52 -24.86 -6.78
C VAL A 67 -22.74 -24.73 -7.70
N GLN A 68 -23.46 -23.62 -7.56
CA GLN A 68 -24.55 -23.24 -8.44
C GLN A 68 -24.09 -22.04 -9.30
N GLU A 69 -24.98 -21.55 -10.17
CA GLU A 69 -24.64 -20.44 -11.08
C GLU A 69 -24.14 -19.19 -10.33
N ARG A 70 -24.80 -18.83 -9.21
CA ARG A 70 -24.54 -17.58 -8.47
C ARG A 70 -24.00 -17.75 -7.04
N GLN A 71 -24.03 -18.97 -6.51
CA GLN A 71 -23.71 -19.22 -5.11
C GLN A 71 -23.15 -20.63 -4.91
N VAL A 72 -22.51 -20.87 -3.76
CA VAL A 72 -22.15 -22.20 -3.31
C VAL A 72 -23.12 -22.60 -2.19
N TYR A 73 -23.81 -23.72 -2.39
CA TYR A 73 -24.77 -24.27 -1.43
C TYR A 73 -24.09 -25.35 -0.59
N VAL A 74 -24.16 -25.20 0.73
CA VAL A 74 -23.61 -26.16 1.69
C VAL A 74 -24.75 -26.76 2.48
N GLN A 75 -24.76 -28.09 2.59
CA GLN A 75 -25.74 -28.84 3.36
C GLN A 75 -25.02 -29.84 4.27
N MET A 76 -25.40 -29.85 5.53
CA MET A 76 -24.93 -30.83 6.50
C MET A 76 -26.10 -31.65 7.04
N ARG A 77 -26.00 -32.97 6.95
CA ARG A 77 -27.01 -33.93 7.40
C ARG A 77 -26.43 -34.76 8.54
N THR A 78 -27.23 -35.00 9.58
CA THR A 78 -26.85 -35.91 10.67
C THR A 78 -27.79 -37.10 10.68
N ASP A 79 -27.21 -38.28 10.49
CA ASP A 79 -27.87 -39.57 10.54
C ASP A 79 -27.59 -40.24 11.89
N MET A 80 -28.66 -40.58 12.62
CA MET A 80 -28.55 -41.38 13.84
C MET A 80 -28.70 -42.86 13.49
N PRO A 81 -27.80 -43.74 13.96
CA PRO A 81 -27.96 -45.18 13.74
C PRO A 81 -29.19 -45.69 14.50
N ARG A 82 -30.10 -46.31 13.74
CA ARG A 82 -31.20 -47.19 14.18
C ARG A 82 -32.38 -46.55 14.94
N GLY A 83 -33.46 -46.31 14.19
CA GLY A 83 -34.81 -46.76 14.56
C GLY A 83 -35.53 -46.18 15.78
N THR A 84 -34.88 -45.39 16.63
CA THR A 84 -35.55 -44.66 17.73
C THR A 84 -36.12 -43.34 17.20
N PHE A 85 -37.32 -43.44 16.64
CA PHE A 85 -38.15 -42.29 16.33
C PHE A 85 -38.76 -41.77 17.63
N PHE A 86 -38.28 -40.62 18.12
CA PHE A 86 -39.07 -39.84 19.08
C PHE A 86 -40.19 -39.16 18.28
N LEU A 87 -41.29 -39.88 18.13
CA LEU A 87 -42.53 -39.45 17.46
C LEU A 87 -43.42 -38.61 18.38
N THR A 88 -42.84 -37.98 19.41
CA THR A 88 -43.58 -37.09 20.29
C THR A 88 -43.49 -35.67 19.75
N LYS A 89 -44.66 -35.08 19.46
CA LYS A 89 -44.88 -33.67 19.09
C LYS A 89 -44.43 -32.66 20.15
N ASP A 90 -43.67 -33.08 21.16
CA ASP A 90 -43.04 -32.17 22.09
C ASP A 90 -41.83 -31.53 21.42
N SER A 91 -42.09 -30.34 20.88
CA SER A 91 -41.14 -29.32 20.41
C SER A 91 -40.02 -28.95 21.41
N ARG A 92 -39.92 -29.65 22.54
CA ARG A 92 -38.92 -29.48 23.59
C ARG A 92 -37.75 -30.46 23.48
N MET A 93 -37.83 -31.54 22.70
CA MET A 93 -36.66 -32.39 22.43
C MET A 93 -35.83 -31.84 21.26
N ARG A 94 -35.15 -30.73 21.52
CA ARG A 94 -33.97 -30.25 20.76
C ARG A 94 -32.81 -31.25 20.97
N SER A 95 -32.93 -32.45 20.42
CA SER A 95 -32.09 -33.62 20.76
C SER A 95 -30.89 -33.85 19.83
N THR A 96 -30.43 -32.86 19.08
CA THR A 96 -29.05 -32.94 18.58
C THR A 96 -28.13 -32.64 19.74
N SER A 97 -27.20 -33.56 20.03
CA SER A 97 -26.17 -33.36 21.04
C SER A 97 -25.58 -31.95 20.94
N PRO A 98 -25.44 -31.21 22.05
CA PRO A 98 -24.82 -29.88 22.05
C PRO A 98 -23.47 -29.86 21.32
N LEU A 99 -22.73 -30.97 21.36
CA LEU A 99 -21.48 -31.17 20.62
C LEU A 99 -21.68 -31.09 19.10
N VAL A 100 -22.71 -31.77 18.57
CA VAL A 100 -23.01 -31.75 17.13
C VAL A 100 -23.45 -30.36 16.72
N GLN A 101 -24.34 -29.71 17.48
CA GLN A 101 -24.77 -28.34 17.19
C GLN A 101 -23.60 -27.35 17.18
N ALA A 102 -22.70 -27.46 18.16
CA ALA A 102 -21.48 -26.65 18.22
C ALA A 102 -20.59 -26.91 17.00
N MET A 103 -20.40 -28.17 16.60
CA MET A 103 -19.67 -28.52 15.39
C MET A 103 -20.31 -27.92 14.14
N ILE A 104 -21.63 -28.02 13.94
CA ILE A 104 -22.31 -27.43 12.77
C ILE A 104 -22.12 -25.92 12.75
N LYS A 105 -22.31 -25.27 13.91
CA LYS A 105 -22.17 -23.82 14.05
C LYS A 105 -20.75 -23.36 13.73
N ASN A 106 -19.74 -24.10 14.19
CA ASN A 106 -18.34 -23.78 13.92
C ASN A 106 -17.99 -23.98 12.44
N VAL A 107 -18.40 -25.11 11.85
CA VAL A 107 -18.21 -25.38 10.42
C VAL A 107 -18.87 -24.30 9.56
N LYS A 108 -20.13 -23.95 9.86
CA LYS A 108 -20.86 -22.88 9.16
C LYS A 108 -20.15 -21.53 9.29
N ARG A 109 -19.73 -21.14 10.50
CA ARG A 109 -19.03 -19.87 10.73
C ARG A 109 -17.73 -19.82 9.92
N ARG A 110 -16.92 -20.88 9.94
CA ARG A 110 -15.65 -20.96 9.21
C ARG A 110 -15.87 -20.89 7.69
N ASP A 111 -16.86 -21.61 7.18
CA ASP A 111 -17.20 -21.56 5.75
C ASP A 111 -17.63 -20.17 5.30
N GLN A 112 -18.48 -19.50 6.09
CA GLN A 112 -18.92 -18.13 5.82
C GLN A 112 -17.77 -17.13 5.88
N GLU A 113 -16.88 -17.27 6.87
CA GLU A 113 -15.76 -16.38 7.03
C GLU A 113 -14.72 -16.55 5.92
N CYS A 114 -14.38 -17.79 5.56
CA CYS A 114 -13.53 -18.09 4.43
C CYS A 114 -14.09 -17.53 3.12
N ALA A 115 -15.39 -17.73 2.86
CA ALA A 115 -16.01 -17.19 1.65
C ALA A 115 -15.92 -15.65 1.59
N ARG A 116 -16.09 -14.96 2.74
CA ARG A 116 -15.91 -13.50 2.82
C ARG A 116 -14.46 -13.06 2.66
N ALA A 117 -13.50 -13.86 3.12
CA ALA A 117 -12.07 -13.57 2.97
C ALA A 117 -11.63 -13.76 1.52
N LEU A 118 -12.07 -14.84 0.86
CA LEU A 118 -11.88 -15.04 -0.58
C LEU A 118 -12.51 -13.92 -1.39
N GLU A 119 -13.74 -13.53 -1.07
CA GLU A 119 -14.40 -12.39 -1.70
C GLU A 119 -13.55 -11.11 -1.56
N SER A 120 -12.98 -10.84 -0.39
CA SER A 120 -12.07 -9.70 -0.21
C SER A 120 -10.84 -9.80 -1.11
N ARG A 121 -10.20 -10.97 -1.16
CA ARG A 121 -9.02 -11.22 -2.00
C ARG A 121 -9.36 -10.95 -3.46
N SER A 122 -10.39 -11.61 -3.98
CA SER A 122 -10.84 -11.49 -5.38
C SER A 122 -11.23 -10.04 -5.72
N SER A 123 -11.83 -9.30 -4.79
CA SER A 123 -12.19 -7.91 -5.01
C SER A 123 -10.97 -6.98 -5.08
N LEU A 124 -9.94 -7.19 -4.25
CA LEU A 124 -8.71 -6.41 -4.31
C LEU A 124 -7.88 -6.72 -5.56
N ILE A 125 -7.78 -8.00 -5.97
CA ILE A 125 -7.14 -8.39 -7.24
C ILE A 125 -7.87 -7.72 -8.42
N HIS A 126 -9.22 -7.72 -8.39
CA HIS A 126 -9.99 -7.08 -9.45
C HIS A 126 -9.70 -5.57 -9.52
N GLU A 127 -9.66 -4.88 -8.37
CA GLU A 127 -9.31 -3.45 -8.33
C GLU A 127 -7.89 -3.19 -8.87
N MET A 128 -6.93 -4.06 -8.54
CA MET A 128 -5.56 -4.01 -9.07
C MET A 128 -5.53 -4.13 -10.60
N ILE A 129 -6.27 -5.10 -11.16
CA ILE A 129 -6.38 -5.28 -12.62
C ILE A 129 -7.03 -4.06 -13.27
N LEU A 130 -8.07 -3.48 -12.64
CA LEU A 130 -8.71 -2.27 -13.15
C LEU A 130 -7.77 -1.07 -13.12
N ALA A 131 -7.01 -0.89 -12.03
CA ALA A 131 -6.03 0.19 -11.89
C ALA A 131 -4.97 0.11 -13.00
N ASN A 132 -4.42 -1.08 -13.24
CA ASN A 132 -3.38 -1.27 -14.26
C ASN A 132 -3.89 -1.08 -15.68
N ARG A 133 -5.12 -1.53 -15.97
CA ARG A 133 -5.75 -1.25 -17.26
C ARG A 133 -6.01 0.24 -17.47
N THR A 134 -6.35 0.96 -16.40
CA THR A 134 -6.55 2.41 -16.48
C THR A 134 -5.22 3.11 -16.76
N ALA A 135 -4.16 2.76 -16.03
CA ALA A 135 -2.81 3.32 -16.24
C ALA A 135 -2.30 3.04 -17.67
N GLN A 136 -2.46 1.81 -18.16
CA GLN A 136 -2.11 1.46 -19.54
C GLN A 136 -2.91 2.25 -20.59
N ALA A 137 -4.21 2.46 -20.35
CA ALA A 137 -5.03 3.25 -21.25
C ALA A 137 -4.60 4.73 -21.26
N GLU A 138 -4.22 5.28 -20.11
CA GLU A 138 -3.70 6.65 -19.99
C GLU A 138 -2.35 6.81 -20.69
N GLU A 139 -1.42 5.86 -20.53
CA GLU A 139 -0.14 5.79 -21.25
C GLU A 139 -0.37 5.72 -22.78
N GLU A 140 -1.27 4.85 -23.22
CA GLU A 140 -1.63 4.70 -24.62
C GLU A 140 -2.32 5.92 -25.23
N GLU A 141 -3.03 6.71 -24.42
CA GLU A 141 -3.65 7.96 -24.86
C GLU A 141 -2.64 9.10 -24.94
N ALA A 142 -1.67 9.16 -24.01
CA ALA A 142 -0.63 10.16 -24.02
C ALA A 142 0.27 10.07 -25.28
N GLY A 143 0.42 8.87 -25.86
CA GLY A 143 1.20 8.64 -27.07
C GLY A 143 0.47 8.90 -28.40
N LYS A 144 -0.84 9.16 -28.42
CA LYS A 144 -1.63 9.35 -29.65
C LYS A 144 -1.81 10.82 -30.02
N ASN A 145 -1.75 11.12 -31.32
CA ASN A 145 -2.03 12.45 -31.86
C ASN A 145 -3.50 12.86 -31.60
N ASN A 146 -3.75 14.17 -31.49
CA ASN A 146 -5.05 14.75 -31.09
C ASN A 146 -6.27 14.27 -31.92
N GLU A 147 -6.08 13.85 -33.18
CA GLU A 147 -7.18 13.35 -34.03
C GLU A 147 -7.72 11.97 -33.58
N GLU A 148 -6.85 11.03 -33.20
CA GLU A 148 -7.29 9.69 -32.75
C GLU A 148 -7.98 9.72 -31.38
N ARG A 149 -7.73 10.79 -30.60
CA ARG A 149 -8.30 10.97 -29.26
C ARG A 149 -9.80 11.33 -29.28
N MET A 150 -10.30 11.90 -30.39
CA MET A 150 -11.72 12.26 -30.53
C MET A 150 -12.62 11.05 -30.79
N GLU A 151 -12.18 10.03 -31.53
CA GLU A 151 -13.02 8.88 -31.91
C GLU A 151 -13.25 7.87 -30.77
N ARG A 152 -12.39 7.83 -29.75
CA ARG A 152 -12.47 6.81 -28.66
C ARG A 152 -13.38 7.17 -27.48
N LYS A 153 -14.05 8.33 -27.48
CA LYS A 153 -14.93 8.77 -26.36
C LYS A 153 -16.15 7.88 -26.07
N HIS A 154 -16.36 6.80 -26.82
CA HIS A 154 -17.50 5.89 -26.64
C HIS A 154 -17.16 4.52 -26.05
N MET A 155 -15.93 4.29 -25.59
CA MET A 155 -15.64 3.05 -24.87
C MET A 155 -16.30 3.08 -23.47
N PRO A 156 -17.10 2.07 -23.09
CA PRO A 156 -17.74 2.05 -21.77
C PRO A 156 -16.66 2.08 -20.69
N LEU A 157 -16.76 3.08 -19.81
CA LEU A 157 -15.85 3.23 -18.67
C LEU A 157 -15.83 1.93 -17.85
N PRO A 158 -14.65 1.54 -17.32
CA PRO A 158 -14.53 0.36 -16.49
C PRO A 158 -15.51 0.41 -15.33
N SER A 159 -15.98 -0.77 -14.93
CA SER A 159 -16.86 -1.00 -13.78
C SER A 159 -16.48 -0.12 -12.58
N LYS A 160 -17.49 0.40 -11.88
CA LYS A 160 -17.37 1.21 -10.66
C LYS A 160 -16.21 0.73 -9.77
N ARG A 161 -15.19 1.58 -9.59
CA ARG A 161 -14.07 1.33 -8.65
C ARG A 161 -14.57 1.17 -7.23
N MET A 162 -13.84 0.37 -6.45
CA MET A 162 -14.10 0.18 -5.03
C MET A 162 -13.98 1.50 -4.27
N ASN A 163 -14.92 1.79 -3.37
CA ASN A 163 -14.79 2.98 -2.53
C ASN A 163 -13.80 2.72 -1.37
N GLY A 164 -13.20 3.77 -0.81
CA GLY A 164 -12.18 3.61 0.24
C GLY A 164 -12.65 2.83 1.49
N LYS A 165 -13.94 2.93 1.84
CA LYS A 165 -14.51 2.17 2.98
C LYS A 165 -14.64 0.68 2.68
N GLU A 166 -14.96 0.32 1.43
CA GLU A 166 -14.97 -1.07 0.97
C GLU A 166 -13.54 -1.63 0.98
N THR A 167 -12.57 -0.89 0.43
CA THR A 167 -11.15 -1.26 0.45
C THR A 167 -10.66 -1.54 1.87
N GLU A 168 -10.94 -0.64 2.81
CA GLU A 168 -10.60 -0.79 4.23
C GLU A 168 -11.23 -2.04 4.86
N ALA A 169 -12.50 -2.33 4.56
CA ALA A 169 -13.18 -3.50 5.07
C ALA A 169 -12.56 -4.80 4.53
N HIS A 170 -12.12 -4.81 3.28
CA HIS A 170 -11.42 -5.92 2.67
C HIS A 170 -10.02 -6.12 3.27
N LEU A 171 -9.23 -5.04 3.40
CA LEU A 171 -7.92 -5.05 4.05
C LEU A 171 -8.02 -5.55 5.49
N THR A 172 -8.89 -4.96 6.31
CA THR A 172 -9.07 -5.35 7.72
C THR A 172 -9.44 -6.82 7.89
N ARG A 173 -10.18 -7.39 6.93
CA ARG A 173 -10.52 -8.82 6.93
C ARG A 173 -9.30 -9.68 6.62
N LEU A 174 -8.54 -9.32 5.59
CA LEU A 174 -7.40 -10.11 5.10
C LEU A 174 -6.19 -10.07 6.04
N LEU A 175 -5.96 -8.95 6.71
CA LEU A 175 -4.86 -8.80 7.68
C LEU A 175 -4.91 -9.81 8.84
N LYS A 176 -6.06 -10.42 9.11
CA LYS A 176 -6.21 -11.47 10.13
C LYS A 176 -5.60 -12.81 9.72
N TYR A 177 -5.43 -13.03 8.42
CA TYR A 177 -4.90 -14.27 7.85
C TYR A 177 -3.46 -14.12 7.38
N SER A 178 -2.97 -12.88 7.30
CA SER A 178 -1.66 -12.59 6.74
C SER A 178 -0.53 -12.95 7.69
N THR A 179 0.56 -13.46 7.14
CA THR A 179 1.85 -13.44 7.81
C THR A 179 2.52 -12.10 7.55
N ARG A 180 3.11 -11.52 8.61
CA ARG A 180 3.67 -10.17 8.58
C ARG A 180 5.19 -10.22 8.48
N LEU A 181 5.75 -9.59 7.46
CA LEU A 181 7.18 -9.27 7.37
C LEU A 181 7.35 -7.76 7.47
N THR A 182 8.32 -7.28 8.24
CA THR A 182 8.57 -5.84 8.42
C THR A 182 10.00 -5.50 8.03
N LYS A 183 10.15 -4.47 7.21
CA LYS A 183 11.42 -3.85 6.85
C LYS A 183 11.40 -2.36 7.23
N LYS A 184 12.60 -1.78 7.35
CA LYS A 184 12.78 -0.35 7.61
C LYS A 184 13.44 0.27 6.37
N LEU A 185 12.76 1.23 5.78
CA LEU A 185 13.28 2.05 4.69
C LEU A 185 13.91 3.30 5.31
N ARG A 186 15.10 3.67 4.87
CA ARG A 186 15.80 4.82 5.45
C ARG A 186 15.33 6.10 4.77
N PHE A 187 15.00 7.10 5.57
CA PHE A 187 14.62 8.43 5.10
C PHE A 187 15.61 9.47 5.65
N PHE A 188 15.74 10.59 4.96
CA PHE A 188 16.59 11.70 5.39
C PHE A 188 16.05 12.30 6.67
N ARG A 189 16.95 12.71 7.57
CA ARG A 189 16.56 13.45 8.77
C ARG A 189 16.35 14.91 8.46
N ASP A 190 15.26 15.46 8.99
CA ASP A 190 14.94 16.88 8.96
C ASP A 190 14.96 17.51 7.55
N LEU A 191 14.83 16.68 6.50
CA LEU A 191 14.82 17.07 5.09
C LEU A 191 13.53 16.58 4.40
N PRO A 192 12.35 17.19 4.72
CA PRO A 192 11.07 16.74 4.18
C PRO A 192 11.03 16.77 2.65
N ALA A 193 11.60 17.80 2.02
CA ALA A 193 11.63 17.90 0.56
C ALA A 193 12.45 16.77 -0.11
N ALA A 194 13.55 16.33 0.50
CA ALA A 194 14.31 15.17 0.01
C ALA A 194 13.52 13.87 0.23
N ASN A 195 12.80 13.77 1.35
CA ASN A 195 11.92 12.64 1.65
C ASN A 195 10.72 12.55 0.70
N ASP A 196 10.19 13.68 0.23
CA ASP A 196 9.11 13.71 -0.77
C ASP A 196 9.60 13.15 -2.11
N ILE A 197 10.80 13.55 -2.55
CA ILE A 197 11.44 13.00 -3.76
C ILE A 197 11.68 11.50 -3.59
N LEU A 198 12.29 11.09 -2.47
CA LEU A 198 12.57 9.69 -2.17
C LEU A 198 11.30 8.84 -2.11
N PHE A 199 10.22 9.37 -1.52
CA PHE A 199 8.93 8.71 -1.48
C PHE A 199 8.35 8.54 -2.88
N ALA A 200 8.35 9.59 -3.71
CA ALA A 200 7.87 9.52 -5.08
C ALA A 200 8.65 8.50 -5.92
N MET A 201 9.98 8.44 -5.77
CA MET A 201 10.80 7.42 -6.43
C MET A 201 10.49 6.00 -5.93
N THR A 202 10.30 5.84 -4.62
CA THR A 202 9.94 4.55 -4.04
C THR A 202 8.56 4.10 -4.51
N GLU A 203 7.57 5.01 -4.54
CA GLU A 203 6.23 4.75 -5.04
C GLU A 203 6.25 4.39 -6.54
N SER A 204 7.00 5.14 -7.35
CA SER A 204 7.18 4.85 -8.77
C SER A 204 7.77 3.44 -8.97
N PHE A 205 8.78 3.07 -8.19
CA PHE A 205 9.36 1.72 -8.26
C PHE A 205 8.37 0.63 -7.83
N LEU A 206 7.61 0.87 -6.76
CA LEU A 206 6.56 -0.04 -6.28
C LEU A 206 5.45 -0.25 -7.33
N LEU A 207 5.10 0.79 -8.09
CA LEU A 207 4.10 0.72 -9.16
C LEU A 207 4.69 0.31 -10.52
N SER A 208 6.00 0.16 -10.62
CA SER A 208 6.67 -0.20 -11.86
C SER A 208 6.34 -1.62 -12.30
N LYS A 209 6.48 -1.87 -13.61
CA LYS A 209 6.29 -3.19 -14.22
C LYS A 209 7.30 -4.25 -13.73
N PHE A 210 8.33 -3.85 -12.98
CA PHE A 210 9.35 -4.73 -12.43
C PHE A 210 8.77 -5.79 -11.47
N PHE A 211 7.73 -5.44 -10.71
CA PHE A 211 7.14 -6.31 -9.69
C PHE A 211 5.79 -6.91 -10.08
N TYR A 212 5.60 -7.15 -11.38
CA TYR A 212 4.30 -7.53 -11.93
C TYR A 212 3.25 -6.43 -11.70
N CYS A 213 1.97 -6.80 -11.76
CA CYS A 213 0.83 -5.91 -11.63
C CYS A 213 0.64 -5.45 -10.17
N GLY A 214 1.39 -4.44 -9.71
CA GLY A 214 1.10 -3.74 -8.45
C GLY A 214 0.03 -2.66 -8.62
N ALA A 215 -0.75 -2.35 -7.58
CA ALA A 215 -1.66 -1.20 -7.60
C ALA A 215 -1.72 -0.50 -6.23
N LYS A 216 -1.78 0.83 -6.26
CA LYS A 216 -2.06 1.66 -5.10
C LYS A 216 -3.54 1.55 -4.71
N LEU A 217 -3.80 1.28 -3.44
CA LEU A 217 -5.15 1.16 -2.90
C LEU A 217 -5.61 2.52 -2.35
N ASN A 218 -6.84 2.90 -2.69
CA ASN A 218 -7.46 4.09 -2.13
C ASN A 218 -8.04 3.77 -0.75
N THR A 219 -7.48 4.36 0.30
CA THR A 219 -7.92 4.21 1.69
C THR A 219 -8.23 5.58 2.28
N THR A 220 -9.28 5.67 3.10
CA THR A 220 -9.73 6.94 3.73
C THR A 220 -9.35 7.06 5.19
N ARG A 221 -9.00 5.96 5.86
CA ARG A 221 -8.60 5.92 7.26
C ARG A 221 -7.10 6.08 7.44
N ASP A 222 -6.77 6.81 8.50
CA ASP A 222 -5.39 6.94 9.02
C ASP A 222 -4.88 5.65 9.67
N SER A 223 -5.72 4.64 9.89
CA SER A 223 -5.25 3.36 10.43
C SER A 223 -6.10 2.18 9.98
N ILE A 224 -5.42 1.09 9.58
CA ILE A 224 -6.04 -0.15 9.13
C ILE A 224 -5.32 -1.33 9.81
N GLY A 225 -6.08 -2.13 10.56
CA GLY A 225 -5.54 -3.31 11.25
C GLY A 225 -4.48 -2.99 12.31
N GLY A 226 -4.57 -1.83 12.97
CA GLY A 226 -3.60 -1.40 13.98
C GLY A 226 -2.29 -0.84 13.41
N ASN A 227 -2.17 -0.75 12.08
CA ASN A 227 -1.10 0.00 11.45
C ASN A 227 -1.49 1.49 11.40
N GLY A 228 -0.53 2.37 11.64
CA GLY A 228 -0.73 3.83 11.57
C GLY A 228 -0.97 4.32 10.14
N PRO A 229 -0.90 5.64 9.90
CA PRO A 229 -1.15 6.21 8.58
C PRO A 229 -0.08 5.76 7.61
N GLY A 230 -0.48 5.54 6.37
CA GLY A 230 0.39 5.04 5.32
C GLY A 230 -0.34 4.75 4.02
N THR A 231 0.46 4.53 3.00
CA THR A 231 -0.03 4.14 1.67
C THR A 231 -0.08 2.62 1.55
N TRP A 232 -1.22 2.12 1.09
CA TRP A 232 -1.45 0.70 0.87
C TRP A 232 -1.32 0.33 -0.61
N TYR A 233 -0.73 -0.82 -0.85
CA TYR A 233 -0.54 -1.39 -2.17
C TYR A 233 -0.97 -2.86 -2.15
N VAL A 234 -1.42 -3.36 -3.30
CA VAL A 234 -1.72 -4.76 -3.53
C VAL A 234 -0.88 -5.29 -4.68
N TYR A 235 -0.38 -6.51 -4.52
CA TYR A 235 0.39 -7.24 -5.52
C TYR A 235 -0.13 -8.66 -5.66
N ASP A 236 -0.06 -9.19 -6.87
CA ASP A 236 -0.18 -10.62 -7.13
C ASP A 236 1.21 -11.19 -7.42
N LEU A 237 1.81 -11.78 -6.39
CA LEU A 237 3.12 -12.42 -6.46
C LEU A 237 2.91 -13.92 -6.69
N MET A 238 2.88 -14.32 -7.97
CA MET A 238 2.78 -15.73 -8.37
C MET A 238 1.56 -16.46 -7.80
N GLY A 239 0.42 -15.77 -7.68
CA GLY A 239 -0.83 -16.30 -7.11
C GLY A 239 -0.99 -16.04 -5.61
N VAL A 240 0.05 -15.53 -4.93
CA VAL A 240 -0.03 -15.05 -3.56
C VAL A 240 -0.35 -13.56 -3.58
N VAL A 241 -1.52 -13.20 -3.06
CA VAL A 241 -1.84 -11.78 -2.89
C VAL A 241 -1.05 -11.26 -1.71
N SER A 242 -0.24 -10.25 -1.97
CA SER A 242 0.55 -9.55 -0.96
C SER A 242 0.04 -8.12 -0.84
N LEU A 243 -0.25 -7.72 0.39
CA LEU A 243 -0.54 -6.33 0.72
C LEU A 243 0.74 -5.71 1.27
N LEU A 244 1.03 -4.49 0.84
CA LEU A 244 2.18 -3.74 1.28
C LEU A 244 1.70 -2.43 1.87
N HIS A 245 2.19 -2.10 3.05
CA HIS A 245 1.92 -0.86 3.75
C HIS A 245 3.21 -0.10 3.96
N LEU A 246 3.29 1.10 3.38
CA LEU A 246 4.38 2.04 3.60
C LEU A 246 3.87 3.14 4.53
N ALA A 247 4.38 3.17 5.76
CA ALA A 247 3.98 4.16 6.75
C ALA A 247 4.33 5.58 6.29
N ASP A 248 3.48 6.56 6.60
CA ASP A 248 3.72 7.98 6.28
C ASP A 248 4.63 8.67 7.30
N THR A 249 4.69 8.12 8.52
CA THR A 249 5.44 8.72 9.63
C THR A 249 6.87 8.21 9.69
N ASP A 250 7.82 9.15 9.76
CA ASP A 250 9.22 8.86 10.05
C ASP A 250 9.39 8.45 11.52
N VAL A 251 10.09 7.34 11.74
CA VAL A 251 10.54 6.87 13.04
C VAL A 251 12.05 7.04 13.09
N VAL A 252 12.52 7.85 14.04
CA VAL A 252 13.96 8.04 14.28
C VAL A 252 14.41 7.02 15.32
N GLU A 253 15.21 6.05 14.91
CA GLU A 253 15.85 5.08 15.81
C GLU A 253 17.37 5.17 15.65
N ASP A 254 18.11 5.24 16.76
CA ASP A 254 19.57 5.39 16.76
C ASP A 254 20.08 6.58 15.92
N GLY A 255 19.28 7.64 15.85
CA GLY A 255 19.58 8.80 15.03
C GLY A 255 19.48 8.54 13.53
N ILE A 256 18.79 7.48 13.09
CA ILE A 256 18.51 7.20 11.69
C ILE A 256 17.01 7.36 11.45
N GLY A 257 16.63 8.27 10.55
CA GLY A 257 15.25 8.42 10.10
C GLY A 257 14.85 7.20 9.27
N SER A 258 13.71 6.58 9.59
CA SER A 258 13.22 5.42 8.84
C SER A 258 11.70 5.37 8.78
N ARG A 259 11.15 4.88 7.67
CA ARG A 259 9.74 4.52 7.56
C ARG A 259 9.58 3.02 7.58
N ARG A 260 8.49 2.56 8.19
CA ARG A 260 8.18 1.14 8.27
C ARG A 260 7.53 0.69 6.96
N LEU A 261 8.08 -0.37 6.37
CA LEU A 261 7.51 -1.09 5.24
C LEU A 261 7.04 -2.45 5.71
N GLN A 262 5.73 -2.70 5.67
CA GLN A 262 5.12 -3.92 6.17
C GLN A 262 4.53 -4.71 5.00
N PHE A 263 4.90 -5.97 4.90
CA PHE A 263 4.36 -6.92 3.94
C PHE A 263 3.40 -7.85 4.67
N TYR A 264 2.24 -8.07 4.08
CA TYR A 264 1.21 -8.98 4.55
C TYR A 264 0.90 -9.96 3.43
N SER A 265 1.42 -11.17 3.54
CA SER A 265 1.16 -12.23 2.57
C SER A 265 0.18 -13.24 3.14
N PHE A 266 -0.72 -13.73 2.31
CA PHE A 266 -1.62 -14.83 2.64
C PHE A 266 -1.85 -15.67 1.40
N GLY A 267 -1.56 -16.96 1.51
CA GLY A 267 -1.96 -17.94 0.53
C GLY A 267 -3.47 -18.17 0.58
N VAL A 268 -4.04 -18.71 -0.50
CA VAL A 268 -5.45 -19.16 -0.51
C VAL A 268 -5.72 -20.16 0.61
N GLY A 269 -4.72 -20.97 0.97
CA GLY A 269 -4.76 -21.86 2.12
C GLY A 269 -5.02 -21.12 3.43
N ASP A 270 -4.36 -20.00 3.67
CA ASP A 270 -4.38 -19.28 4.95
C ASP A 270 -5.75 -18.69 5.29
N LEU A 271 -6.59 -18.43 4.28
CA LEU A 271 -7.94 -17.89 4.44
C LEU A 271 -8.91 -18.82 5.19
N TYR A 272 -8.48 -20.05 5.47
CA TYR A 272 -9.23 -21.03 6.27
C TYR A 272 -8.49 -21.39 7.59
N SER A 273 -7.42 -20.68 7.95
CA SER A 273 -6.59 -21.00 9.11
C SER A 273 -7.37 -20.97 10.43
N THR A 274 -7.04 -21.91 11.32
CA THR A 274 -7.63 -22.07 12.65
C THR A 274 -7.16 -21.04 13.67
N LYS A 275 -6.21 -20.17 13.32
CA LYS A 275 -5.66 -19.13 14.22
C LYS A 275 -6.75 -18.23 14.83
N LEU A 276 -7.91 -18.09 14.18
CA LEU A 276 -9.05 -17.31 14.70
C LEU A 276 -9.82 -17.97 15.85
N ASP A 277 -9.60 -19.25 16.13
CA ASP A 277 -10.40 -20.01 17.10
C ASP A 277 -9.64 -20.31 18.40
N SER A 278 -8.34 -20.05 18.44
CA SER A 278 -7.54 -20.13 19.64
C SER A 278 -7.32 -18.72 20.16
N ASP A 279 -8.15 -18.27 21.09
CA ASP A 279 -7.88 -17.09 21.94
C ASP A 279 -6.67 -17.32 22.88
N SER A 280 -5.87 -18.37 22.66
CA SER A 280 -4.59 -18.57 23.31
C SER A 280 -3.54 -17.79 22.52
N ASP A 281 -2.98 -16.76 23.15
CA ASP A 281 -1.87 -15.92 22.67
C ASP A 281 -0.54 -16.69 22.43
N ASP A 282 -0.59 -18.02 22.24
CA ASP A 282 0.57 -18.81 21.87
C ASP A 282 0.87 -18.60 20.38
N GLU A 283 1.66 -17.55 20.11
CA GLU A 283 2.33 -17.24 18.85
C GLU A 283 3.36 -18.32 18.42
N SER A 284 3.06 -19.61 18.61
CA SER A 284 3.97 -20.67 18.15
C SER A 284 3.93 -20.77 16.62
N SER A 285 5.08 -20.45 16.05
CA SER A 285 5.31 -19.93 14.70
C SER A 285 5.42 -20.99 13.60
N ALA A 286 4.66 -22.09 13.69
CA ALA A 286 4.70 -23.13 12.66
C ALA A 286 3.81 -22.80 11.45
N ALA A 287 3.87 -21.55 10.96
CA ALA A 287 3.41 -21.25 9.62
C ALA A 287 4.41 -21.89 8.65
N GLU A 288 3.93 -22.61 7.63
CA GLU A 288 4.78 -23.22 6.61
C GLU A 288 5.66 -22.12 5.97
N ASP A 289 6.97 -22.18 6.23
CA ASP A 289 7.98 -21.17 5.84
C ASP A 289 8.06 -20.90 4.32
N THR A 290 7.41 -21.72 3.50
CA THR A 290 7.54 -21.67 2.04
C THR A 290 7.00 -20.38 1.43
N ASP A 291 5.88 -19.87 1.94
CA ASP A 291 5.22 -18.68 1.36
C ASP A 291 5.91 -17.36 1.78
N LEU A 292 6.79 -17.42 2.79
CA LEU A 292 7.59 -16.26 3.20
C LEU A 292 8.84 -16.06 2.35
N GLY A 293 9.34 -17.11 1.70
CA GLY A 293 10.56 -17.07 0.90
C GLY A 293 10.47 -16.03 -0.22
N ASP A 294 9.39 -16.10 -1.01
CA ASP A 294 9.20 -15.20 -2.15
C ASP A 294 8.99 -13.74 -1.72
N VAL A 295 8.25 -13.54 -0.62
CA VAL A 295 8.00 -12.21 -0.05
C VAL A 295 9.29 -11.62 0.53
N ALA A 296 10.16 -12.43 1.11
CA ALA A 296 11.44 -11.99 1.62
C ALA A 296 12.37 -11.55 0.48
N VAL A 297 12.45 -12.31 -0.62
CA VAL A 297 13.22 -11.93 -1.81
C VAL A 297 12.69 -10.62 -2.39
N PHE A 298 11.37 -10.49 -2.52
CA PHE A 298 10.72 -9.26 -2.98
C PHE A 298 11.05 -8.06 -2.06
N ALA A 299 11.01 -8.25 -0.75
CA ALA A 299 11.33 -7.21 0.21
C ALA A 299 12.80 -6.76 0.16
N GLU A 300 13.74 -7.68 -0.11
CA GLU A 300 15.16 -7.34 -0.29
C GLU A 300 15.41 -6.55 -1.57
N GLU A 301 14.70 -6.84 -2.65
CA GLU A 301 14.84 -6.06 -3.90
C GLU A 301 14.30 -4.64 -3.74
N ILE A 302 13.19 -4.46 -3.00
CA ILE A 302 12.70 -3.12 -2.62
C ILE A 302 13.74 -2.37 -1.79
N LEU A 303 14.37 -3.03 -0.81
CA LEU A 303 15.41 -2.40 0.00
C LEU A 303 16.63 -1.98 -0.83
N LYS A 304 17.02 -2.82 -1.79
CA LYS A 304 18.14 -2.55 -2.68
C LYS A 304 17.86 -1.33 -3.55
N GLU A 305 16.72 -1.26 -4.22
CA GLU A 305 16.39 -0.11 -5.06
C GLU A 305 16.12 1.15 -4.24
N HIS A 306 15.52 1.02 -3.06
CA HIS A 306 15.29 2.16 -2.19
C HIS A 306 16.61 2.81 -1.74
N ARG A 307 17.68 2.03 -1.51
CA ARG A 307 19.02 2.57 -1.23
C ARG A 307 19.60 3.36 -2.41
N LEU A 308 19.38 2.90 -3.64
CA LEU A 308 19.77 3.63 -4.84
C LEU A 308 18.95 4.92 -5.01
N SER A 309 17.64 4.82 -4.79
CA SER A 309 16.72 5.96 -4.80
C SER A 309 17.07 6.98 -3.72
N PHE A 310 17.58 6.55 -2.56
CA PHE A 310 18.09 7.44 -1.52
C PHE A 310 19.22 8.32 -2.05
N ALA A 311 20.25 7.74 -2.66
CA ALA A 311 21.35 8.51 -3.25
C ALA A 311 20.88 9.43 -4.40
N ARG A 312 19.98 8.95 -5.26
CA ARG A 312 19.40 9.77 -6.35
C ARG A 312 18.58 10.94 -5.82
N ALA A 313 17.76 10.72 -4.79
CA ALA A 313 16.95 11.76 -4.15
C ALA A 313 17.83 12.85 -3.51
N ALA A 314 18.95 12.47 -2.87
CA ALA A 314 19.95 13.43 -2.39
C ALA A 314 20.53 14.28 -3.53
N GLY A 315 20.90 13.64 -4.65
CA GLY A 315 21.41 14.33 -5.83
C GLY A 315 20.39 15.31 -6.42
N LEU A 316 19.14 14.91 -6.58
CA LEU A 316 18.07 15.79 -7.06
C LEU A 316 17.78 16.94 -6.08
N PHE A 317 17.71 16.65 -4.79
CA PHE A 317 17.50 17.67 -3.75
C PHE A 317 18.61 18.73 -3.78
N SER A 318 19.86 18.31 -3.94
CA SER A 318 21.03 19.20 -4.00
C SER A 318 21.00 20.22 -5.15
N ARG A 319 20.27 19.94 -6.22
CA ARG A 319 20.10 20.89 -7.34
C ARG A 319 19.16 22.03 -6.99
N THR A 320 18.32 21.84 -5.98
CA THR A 320 17.26 22.78 -5.60
C THR A 320 17.50 23.44 -4.24
N CYS A 321 18.36 22.88 -3.40
CA CYS A 321 18.58 23.29 -2.01
C CYS A 321 20.05 23.10 -1.61
N ASP A 322 20.49 23.86 -0.61
CA ASP A 322 21.84 23.75 -0.06
C ASP A 322 22.03 22.42 0.71
N ILE A 323 23.02 21.64 0.26
CA ILE A 323 23.42 20.35 0.84
C ILE A 323 23.96 20.51 2.27
N GLY A 324 24.39 21.71 2.67
CA GLY A 324 24.89 21.99 4.02
C GLY A 324 23.89 21.65 5.13
N SER A 325 22.60 21.51 4.79
CA SER A 325 21.53 21.05 5.68
C SER A 325 21.48 19.53 5.91
N MET A 326 22.19 18.73 5.11
CA MET A 326 22.15 17.27 5.20
C MET A 326 22.97 16.76 6.39
N HIS A 327 22.34 15.92 7.22
CA HIS A 327 23.04 15.35 8.35
C HIS A 327 24.23 14.47 7.89
N PRO A 328 25.42 14.55 8.53
CA PRO A 328 26.61 13.77 8.18
C PRO A 328 26.38 12.27 7.95
N ALA A 329 25.63 11.57 8.82
CA ALA A 329 25.38 10.14 8.61
C ALA A 329 24.49 9.82 7.39
N ASP A 330 23.63 10.75 6.94
CA ASP A 330 22.83 10.58 5.72
C ASP A 330 23.69 10.81 4.50
N PHE A 331 24.55 11.83 4.55
CA PHE A 331 25.58 12.08 3.55
C PHE A 331 26.54 10.89 3.37
N SER A 332 27.10 10.36 4.48
CA SER A 332 27.96 9.16 4.45
C SER A 332 27.24 7.94 3.87
N HIS A 333 25.92 7.85 4.06
CA HIS A 333 25.13 6.75 3.49
C HIS A 333 24.93 6.91 1.98
N CYS A 334 24.62 8.13 1.51
CA CYS A 334 24.56 8.42 0.07
C CYS A 334 25.86 8.03 -0.63
N LEU A 335 27.01 8.41 -0.06
CA LEU A 335 28.33 8.08 -0.61
C LEU A 335 28.58 6.58 -0.76
N SER A 336 27.97 5.75 0.07
CA SER A 336 28.14 4.29 -0.02
C SER A 336 27.44 3.65 -1.24
N TYR A 337 26.54 4.38 -1.91
CA TYR A 337 25.79 3.89 -3.08
C TYR A 337 26.09 4.67 -4.37
N CYS A 338 26.88 5.73 -4.30
CA CYS A 338 27.36 6.42 -5.49
C CYS A 338 28.37 5.53 -6.21
N THR A 339 28.07 5.14 -7.46
CA THR A 339 29.00 4.40 -8.33
C THR A 339 30.12 5.30 -8.84
N GLN A 340 29.86 6.60 -8.96
CA GLN A 340 30.83 7.63 -9.28
C GLN A 340 30.61 8.84 -8.37
N THR A 341 31.68 9.27 -7.70
CA THR A 341 31.69 10.48 -6.90
C THR A 341 32.62 11.47 -7.58
N ILE A 342 32.05 12.42 -8.31
CA ILE A 342 32.81 13.55 -8.83
C ILE A 342 32.84 14.60 -7.73
N ILE A 343 34.00 14.75 -7.09
CA ILE A 343 34.21 15.80 -6.09
C ILE A 343 34.39 17.10 -6.86
N ALA A 344 33.33 17.91 -6.91
CA ALA A 344 33.41 19.19 -7.58
C ALA A 344 34.24 20.21 -6.80
N MET A 345 34.30 20.13 -5.46
CA MET A 345 34.99 21.12 -4.61
C MET A 345 34.99 20.67 -3.11
N SER A 346 35.92 21.15 -2.26
CA SER A 346 36.12 20.66 -0.87
C SER A 346 36.61 21.71 0.14
N PHE A 347 35.98 21.89 1.30
CA PHE A 347 36.50 22.78 2.35
C PHE A 347 37.26 22.10 3.46
N VAL A 348 38.26 22.82 3.98
CA VAL A 348 38.85 22.57 5.28
C VAL A 348 38.41 23.70 6.21
N LEU A 349 37.57 23.39 7.21
CA LEU A 349 37.33 24.31 8.33
C LEU A 349 38.50 24.21 9.31
N PRO A 350 38.96 25.32 9.90
CA PRO A 350 40.07 25.30 10.84
C PRO A 350 39.66 24.55 12.12
N ILE A 351 40.17 23.33 12.29
CA ILE A 351 40.03 22.56 13.53
C ILE A 351 41.07 23.10 14.53
N PRO A 352 40.72 23.34 15.81
CA PRO A 352 41.66 23.72 16.84
C PRO A 352 42.81 22.70 16.93
N GLU A 353 44.02 23.23 17.01
CA GLU A 353 45.31 22.53 16.99
C GLU A 353 45.36 21.30 17.93
N ASN A 354 45.05 20.08 17.44
CA ASN A 354 45.64 18.80 17.89
C ASN A 354 45.03 17.50 17.32
N THR A 355 44.02 17.53 16.44
CA THR A 355 43.40 16.29 15.90
C THR A 355 43.98 15.81 14.55
N ASN A 356 45.06 16.44 14.09
CA ASN A 356 45.40 16.51 12.66
C ASN A 356 46.23 15.37 12.06
N VAL A 357 46.61 14.31 12.78
CA VAL A 357 47.50 13.30 12.16
C VAL A 357 46.72 12.18 11.47
N LEU A 358 45.63 11.70 12.10
CA LEU A 358 44.89 10.55 11.57
C LEU A 358 43.92 10.93 10.44
N LEU A 359 43.26 12.09 10.57
CA LEU A 359 42.33 12.60 9.56
C LEU A 359 43.06 13.02 8.28
N GLN A 360 44.24 13.61 8.44
CA GLN A 360 45.09 14.05 7.33
C GLN A 360 45.71 12.87 6.58
N GLN A 361 46.11 11.80 7.27
CA GLN A 361 46.53 10.54 6.64
C GLN A 361 45.38 9.84 5.89
N LEU A 362 44.15 9.91 6.39
CA LEU A 362 42.98 9.35 5.70
C LEU A 362 42.65 10.16 4.42
N LEU A 363 42.71 11.49 4.52
CA LEU A 363 42.49 12.43 3.42
C LEU A 363 43.57 12.31 2.32
N ASP A 364 44.85 12.22 2.70
CA ASP A 364 45.97 12.04 1.76
C ASP A 364 45.92 10.70 1.00
N SER A 365 45.30 9.65 1.59
CA SER A 365 45.15 8.36 0.91
C SER A 365 44.00 8.30 -0.10
N ILE A 366 43.01 9.20 0.04
CA ILE A 366 41.79 9.21 -0.78
C ILE A 366 41.86 10.32 -1.85
N LEU A 367 42.55 11.43 -1.60
CA LEU A 367 42.46 12.65 -2.42
C LEU A 367 43.85 13.20 -2.81
N SER A 368 44.24 13.03 -4.07
CA SER A 368 45.26 13.88 -4.72
C SER A 368 44.73 15.33 -4.81
N PRO A 369 45.56 16.38 -4.63
CA PRO A 369 45.12 17.66 -4.11
C PRO A 369 44.39 18.50 -5.17
N VAL A 370 43.21 19.02 -4.81
CA VAL A 370 42.59 20.17 -5.49
C VAL A 370 42.30 21.21 -4.41
N GLN A 371 42.81 22.41 -4.64
CA GLN A 371 42.64 23.58 -3.76
C GLN A 371 41.23 24.15 -3.93
N ASP A 372 40.59 24.44 -2.78
CA ASP A 372 39.42 25.31 -2.57
C ASP A 372 38.01 24.81 -3.01
N GLY A 373 37.29 24.10 -2.13
CA GLY A 373 36.05 24.57 -1.44
C GLY A 373 34.62 24.46 -2.03
N TYR A 374 33.79 23.44 -1.64
CA TYR A 374 32.28 23.20 -1.80
C TYR A 374 31.88 21.90 -2.54
N PHE A 375 31.37 20.86 -1.87
CA PHE A 375 30.95 19.64 -2.58
C PHE A 375 29.66 19.87 -3.40
N TYR A 376 29.77 19.84 -4.73
CA TYR A 376 28.61 19.75 -5.63
C TYR A 376 28.54 18.35 -6.25
N PHE A 377 27.32 17.84 -6.37
CA PHE A 377 27.03 16.65 -7.15
C PHE A 377 27.00 17.02 -8.63
N ASN A 378 27.72 16.27 -9.47
CA ASN A 378 27.36 16.18 -10.87
C ASN A 378 27.09 14.71 -11.19
N HIS A 379 25.80 14.35 -11.25
CA HIS A 379 25.33 13.11 -11.85
C HIS A 379 25.37 13.29 -13.36
N ASP A 380 26.20 12.51 -14.07
CA ASP A 380 26.32 12.56 -15.52
C ASP A 380 25.11 11.85 -16.17
N PRO A 381 24.17 12.59 -16.79
CA PRO A 381 23.01 11.98 -17.43
C PRO A 381 23.36 11.22 -18.71
N ALA A 382 24.61 11.29 -19.21
CA ALA A 382 25.00 10.60 -20.45
C ALA A 382 25.07 9.06 -20.32
N ASP A 383 25.08 8.51 -19.09
CA ASP A 383 24.98 7.06 -18.86
C ASP A 383 23.56 6.59 -18.48
N ASP A 384 22.60 7.53 -18.35
CA ASP A 384 21.18 7.24 -18.08
C ASP A 384 20.42 6.73 -19.32
N ASP A 385 20.93 6.98 -20.54
CA ASP A 385 20.35 6.48 -21.80
C ASP A 385 20.39 4.93 -21.91
N LYS A 386 21.04 4.25 -20.96
CA LYS A 386 21.01 2.78 -20.85
C LYS A 386 20.08 2.24 -19.76
N PHE A 387 19.57 3.07 -18.86
CA PHE A 387 18.96 2.57 -17.62
C PHE A 387 17.73 3.32 -17.11
N VAL A 388 17.35 4.47 -17.67
CA VAL A 388 16.17 5.21 -17.22
C VAL A 388 15.01 4.98 -18.18
N ASP A 389 14.00 4.23 -17.72
CA ASP A 389 12.70 4.12 -18.38
C ASP A 389 12.10 5.54 -18.57
N GLU A 390 11.60 5.82 -19.77
CA GLU A 390 10.96 7.10 -20.16
C GLU A 390 9.86 7.58 -19.19
N GLU A 391 9.31 6.68 -18.37
CA GLU A 391 8.31 6.96 -17.32
C GLU A 391 8.84 7.91 -16.21
N ILE A 392 10.13 7.87 -15.85
CA ILE A 392 10.71 8.77 -14.82
C ILE A 392 10.93 10.18 -15.35
N LYS A 393 11.31 10.33 -16.64
CA LYS A 393 11.39 11.64 -17.30
C LYS A 393 10.01 12.32 -17.32
N TYR A 394 8.95 11.52 -17.48
CA TYR A 394 7.58 12.01 -17.46
C TYR A 394 7.15 12.48 -16.07
N ALA A 395 7.50 11.74 -15.01
CA ALA A 395 7.21 12.12 -13.63
C ALA A 395 7.88 13.46 -13.23
N LEU A 396 9.12 13.69 -13.66
CA LEU A 396 9.83 14.95 -13.41
C LEU A 396 9.19 16.13 -14.15
N LYS A 397 8.75 15.91 -15.40
CA LYS A 397 8.07 16.94 -16.21
C LYS A 397 6.69 17.31 -15.64
N ASP A 398 5.95 16.34 -15.11
CA ASP A 398 4.66 16.58 -14.46
C ASP A 398 4.80 17.38 -13.14
N ILE A 399 5.88 17.17 -12.38
CA ILE A 399 6.20 17.95 -11.18
C ILE A 399 6.56 19.41 -11.53
N GLU A 400 7.31 19.64 -12.62
CA GLU A 400 7.61 20.99 -13.12
C GLU A 400 6.37 21.72 -13.66
N THR A 401 5.47 21.00 -14.33
CA THR A 401 4.20 21.55 -14.84
C THR A 401 3.28 21.93 -13.68
N LYS A 402 3.15 21.08 -12.66
CA LYS A 402 2.36 21.38 -11.44
C LYS A 402 2.95 22.50 -10.59
N ARG A 403 4.27 22.75 -10.68
CA ARG A 403 4.92 23.90 -10.04
C ARG A 403 4.68 25.21 -10.79
N SER A 404 4.67 25.19 -12.12
CA SER A 404 4.41 26.38 -12.94
C SER A 404 2.93 26.78 -12.90
N GLU A 405 1.99 25.84 -12.87
CA GLU A 405 0.55 26.12 -12.71
C GLU A 405 0.20 26.69 -11.33
N LYS A 406 1.03 26.44 -10.31
CA LYS A 406 0.84 26.99 -8.96
C LYS A 406 1.49 28.37 -8.77
N ALA A 407 2.31 28.81 -9.73
CA ALA A 407 3.03 30.09 -9.69
C ALA A 407 2.46 31.17 -10.63
N GLY A 408 1.41 30.85 -11.41
CA GLY A 408 0.89 31.71 -12.47
C GLY A 408 -0.61 31.98 -12.39
N ILE A 409 -1.16 32.26 -11.21
CA ILE A 409 -2.50 32.86 -11.08
C ILE A 409 -2.35 34.11 -10.21
N ASP A 410 -2.05 35.21 -10.90
CA ASP A 410 -2.59 36.56 -10.69
C ASP A 410 -1.84 37.46 -11.69
N ASP A 411 -2.41 37.63 -12.89
CA ASP A 411 -2.50 38.95 -13.57
C ASP A 411 -3.01 38.81 -15.02
N GLU A 412 -4.02 39.64 -15.28
CA GLU A 412 -4.47 40.21 -16.57
C GLU A 412 -5.24 39.34 -17.58
N ALA A 413 -6.56 39.47 -17.49
CA ALA A 413 -7.44 39.60 -18.65
C ALA A 413 -7.37 41.05 -19.18
N ASP A 414 -7.15 41.26 -20.48
CA ASP A 414 -8.15 41.88 -21.38
C ASP A 414 -7.69 41.82 -22.86
N GLU A 415 -8.68 41.90 -23.75
CA GLU A 415 -8.74 41.30 -25.08
C GLU A 415 -8.15 42.11 -26.25
N CYS A 416 -7.66 41.33 -27.22
CA CYS A 416 -7.65 41.46 -28.68
C CYS A 416 -8.01 42.81 -29.35
N ALA A 417 -7.06 43.30 -30.16
CA ALA A 417 -7.30 44.20 -31.28
C ALA A 417 -7.43 43.41 -32.60
N ASP A 418 -8.44 43.75 -33.41
CA ASP A 418 -8.34 44.17 -34.83
C ASP A 418 -9.74 44.21 -35.48
N ASP A 419 -10.20 45.39 -35.91
CA ASP A 419 -10.34 45.76 -37.34
C ASP A 419 -11.22 47.03 -37.55
N ALA A 420 -10.84 47.81 -38.57
CA ALA A 420 -11.56 48.88 -39.30
C ALA A 420 -11.61 50.34 -38.74
N ASN A 421 -10.83 51.21 -39.42
CA ASN A 421 -11.00 52.68 -39.56
C ASN A 421 -12.14 52.99 -40.60
N PRO A 422 -12.69 54.22 -40.82
CA PRO A 422 -12.04 55.55 -40.68
C PRO A 422 -12.88 56.78 -40.24
N THR A 423 -12.16 57.92 -40.20
CA THR A 423 -12.50 59.34 -40.44
C THR A 423 -12.74 60.33 -39.28
N ASN A 424 -11.85 61.36 -39.26
CA ASN A 424 -12.01 62.81 -39.02
C ASN A 424 -12.59 63.26 -37.65
N ASP A 425 -12.03 64.21 -36.88
CA ASP A 425 -11.63 65.58 -37.20
C ASP A 425 -11.18 66.30 -35.90
N ALA A 426 -10.39 67.36 -36.08
CA ALA A 426 -10.25 68.58 -35.24
C ALA A 426 -9.57 68.56 -33.84
N ASP A 427 -8.41 69.23 -33.81
CA ASP A 427 -7.70 70.00 -32.75
C ASP A 427 -8.57 71.17 -32.17
N PRO A 428 -8.17 72.05 -31.22
CA PRO A 428 -7.00 72.12 -30.31
C PRO A 428 -7.34 72.59 -28.85
N THR A 429 -6.32 73.02 -28.09
CA THR A 429 -6.29 73.95 -26.91
C THR A 429 -6.45 73.30 -25.51
N ASP A 430 -5.74 73.67 -24.44
CA ASP A 430 -4.84 74.79 -24.14
C ASP A 430 -3.96 74.45 -22.91
N ASP A 431 -2.91 75.28 -22.75
CA ASP A 431 -1.92 75.41 -21.66
C ASP A 431 -2.44 75.36 -20.21
N VAL A 432 -1.54 75.05 -19.25
CA VAL A 432 -1.01 75.96 -18.19
C VAL A 432 -0.37 75.14 -17.03
N ASP A 433 0.89 75.44 -16.75
CA ASP A 433 1.79 75.02 -15.64
C ASP A 433 1.52 75.87 -14.34
N PRO A 434 2.33 75.90 -13.25
CA PRO A 434 2.97 74.91 -12.35
C PRO A 434 2.57 75.13 -10.85
N THR A 435 3.36 74.58 -9.90
CA THR A 435 3.65 75.03 -8.50
C THR A 435 2.64 74.65 -7.38
N VAL A 436 2.95 74.29 -6.12
CA VAL A 436 4.17 74.35 -5.26
C VAL A 436 3.95 73.61 -3.91
N ASP A 437 5.05 73.07 -3.35
CA ASP A 437 5.52 72.88 -1.95
C ASP A 437 4.76 72.19 -0.78
N ALA A 438 5.61 71.41 -0.05
CA ALA A 438 5.89 71.38 1.41
C ALA A 438 4.78 70.97 2.40
N ASP A 439 5.00 70.28 3.53
CA ASP A 439 6.10 69.52 4.16
C ASP A 439 5.41 68.77 5.35
N PRO A 440 6.02 68.36 6.50
CA PRO A 440 5.82 67.04 7.08
C PRO A 440 5.03 67.09 8.40
N THR A 441 4.76 65.93 8.98
CA THR A 441 4.56 65.81 10.44
C THR A 441 5.07 64.45 10.89
N GLU A 442 6.23 64.45 11.52
CA GLU A 442 6.57 63.56 12.62
C GLU A 442 5.68 63.92 13.82
N ASP A 443 5.30 62.93 14.62
CA ASP A 443 5.19 63.12 16.08
C ASP A 443 5.41 61.77 16.78
N ASP A 444 6.40 61.81 17.67
CA ASP A 444 6.77 60.83 18.68
C ASP A 444 5.66 60.62 19.71
N ASP A 445 5.59 59.44 20.33
CA ASP A 445 6.13 59.17 21.69
C ASP A 445 5.48 57.88 22.28
N PRO A 446 6.18 57.17 23.20
CA PRO A 446 5.90 55.82 23.66
C PRO A 446 5.16 55.82 25.01
N THR A 447 4.73 54.64 25.48
CA THR A 447 4.91 54.27 26.89
C THR A 447 4.73 52.77 27.14
N ASP A 448 5.65 52.26 27.95
CA ASP A 448 5.67 50.98 28.68
C ASP A 448 4.36 50.67 29.42
N ASP A 449 4.04 49.38 29.63
CA ASP A 449 4.06 48.86 31.00
C ASP A 449 4.01 47.33 31.10
N ALA A 450 4.73 46.85 32.12
CA ALA A 450 4.91 45.46 32.49
C ALA A 450 3.74 44.88 33.30
N ASN A 451 3.53 43.56 33.25
CA ASN A 451 3.34 42.79 34.49
C ASN A 451 3.55 41.27 34.29
N PRO A 452 4.31 40.59 35.18
CA PRO A 452 4.33 39.13 35.31
C PRO A 452 3.36 38.65 36.40
N SER A 453 2.89 37.41 36.30
CA SER A 453 2.29 36.70 37.44
C SER A 453 2.40 35.18 37.25
N LYS A 454 3.02 34.54 38.24
CA LYS A 454 3.06 33.10 38.50
C LYS A 454 1.71 32.58 39.01
N ALA A 455 1.41 31.32 38.72
CA ALA A 455 0.96 30.32 39.69
C ALA A 455 1.38 28.93 39.19
#